data_AF-A0A950IZP3-F1
#
_entry.id   AF-A0A950IZP3-F1
#
_cell.length_a   1.000
_cell.length_b   1.000
_cell.length_c   1.000
_cell.angle_alpha   90.00
_cell.angle_beta   90.00
_cell.angle_gamma   90.00
#
_symmetry.space_group_name_H-M   'P 1'
#
loop_
_entity.id
_entity.type
_entity.pdbx_description
1 polymer ?
#
loop_
_entity_poly.entity_id
_entity_poly.type
_entity_poly.pdbx_seq_one_letter_code
_entity_poly.pdbx_strand_id
1 'polypeptide(L)'
;MPADAVALRALVSLVDEFYITQRRMKTAQQQMHELLKQGDVTEEEARRYLATVNDYFKGFEREIRGHLHSLDGRLAKAYQVQFNLTAEREVAVQRMAATRAVIAAAATVGDAQQ
;
A
#
# COMPACT_ATOMS: atom_id res chain seq x y z
N MET A 1 40.22 2.46 11.53
CA MET A 1 40.18 2.85 10.11
C MET A 1 39.00 3.82 9.97
N PRO A 2 39.14 4.98 9.31
CA PRO A 2 38.00 5.87 9.09
C PRO A 2 36.88 5.12 8.34
N ALA A 3 35.62 5.47 8.63
CA ALA A 3 34.50 4.91 7.89
C ALA A 3 34.59 5.29 6.39
N ASP A 4 34.12 4.42 5.50
CA ASP A 4 34.13 4.70 4.05
C ASP A 4 33.26 5.92 3.74
N ALA A 5 33.91 7.07 3.54
CA ALA A 5 33.26 8.34 3.30
C ALA A 5 32.48 8.37 1.98
N VAL A 6 32.86 7.56 0.98
CA VAL A 6 32.13 7.47 -0.30
C VAL A 6 30.81 6.75 -0.08
N ALA A 7 30.84 5.62 0.62
CA ALA A 7 29.63 4.87 0.97
C ALA A 7 28.68 5.69 1.86
N LEU A 8 29.21 6.43 2.83
CA LEU A 8 28.41 7.31 3.69
C LEU A 8 27.75 8.45 2.91
N ARG A 9 28.46 9.09 1.97
CA ARG A 9 27.86 10.13 1.10
C ARG A 9 26.73 9.56 0.24
N ALA A 10 26.95 8.39 -0.36
CA ALA A 10 25.91 7.72 -1.16
C ALA A 10 24.66 7.40 -0.33
N LEU A 11 24.83 6.91 0.91
CA LEU A 11 23.71 6.66 1.81
C LEU A 11 22.99 7.96 2.19
N VAL A 12 23.72 9.00 2.55
CA VAL A 12 23.14 10.31 2.90
C VAL A 12 22.31 10.84 1.73
N SER A 13 22.83 10.79 0.51
CA SER A 13 22.09 11.20 -0.69
C SER A 13 20.83 10.37 -0.92
N LEU A 14 20.89 9.05 -0.72
CA LEU A 14 19.70 8.20 -0.82
C LEU A 14 18.64 8.58 0.22
N VAL A 15 19.07 8.89 1.45
CA VAL A 15 18.18 9.29 2.53
C VAL A 15 17.56 10.68 2.27
N ASP A 16 18.25 11.57 1.55
CA ASP A 16 17.74 12.89 1.17
C ASP A 16 16.57 12.82 0.18
N GLU A 17 16.39 11.69 -0.53
CA GLU A 17 15.23 11.47 -1.41
C GLU A 17 13.91 11.26 -0.63
N PHE A 18 13.98 11.03 0.68
CA PHE A 18 12.82 10.78 1.51
C PHE A 18 12.33 12.05 2.22
N TYR A 19 11.00 12.24 2.24
CA TYR A 19 10.39 13.22 3.13
C TYR A 19 10.38 12.72 4.58
N ILE A 20 11.46 12.98 5.30
CA ILE A 20 11.60 12.58 6.70
C ILE A 20 10.74 13.49 7.57
N THR A 21 9.92 12.92 8.46
CA THR A 21 9.12 13.69 9.43
C THR A 21 9.69 13.62 10.84
N GLN A 22 10.33 12.50 11.20
CA GLN A 22 10.82 12.26 12.55
C GLN A 22 12.02 13.16 12.89
N ARG A 23 11.90 13.94 13.97
CA ARG A 23 12.92 14.91 14.41
C ARG A 23 14.29 14.27 14.63
N ARG A 24 14.35 13.10 15.28
CA ARG A 24 15.61 12.37 15.53
C ARG A 24 16.36 12.07 14.24
N MET A 25 15.66 11.57 13.22
CA MET A 25 16.25 11.23 11.93
C MET A 25 16.68 12.49 11.17
N LYS A 26 15.88 13.57 11.19
CA LYS A 26 16.28 14.88 10.62
C LYS A 26 17.57 15.40 11.24
N THR A 27 17.67 15.38 12.58
CA THR A 27 18.86 15.82 13.28
C THR A 27 20.08 14.96 12.92
N ALA A 28 19.93 13.64 12.87
CA ALA A 28 21.02 12.74 12.48
C ALA A 28 21.49 12.98 11.03
N GLN A 29 20.56 13.21 10.11
CA GLN A 29 20.86 13.53 8.72
C GLN A 29 21.62 14.86 8.59
N GLN A 30 21.17 15.90 9.27
CA GLN A 30 21.82 17.20 9.25
C GLN A 30 23.22 17.15 9.89
N GLN A 31 23.37 16.42 11.00
CA GLN A 31 24.68 16.19 11.62
C GLN A 31 25.65 15.47 10.70
N MET A 32 25.21 14.41 10.01
CA MET A 32 26.06 13.68 9.07
C MET A 32 26.44 14.53 7.86
N HIS A 33 25.55 15.38 7.34
CA HIS A 33 25.88 16.36 6.29
C HIS A 33 27.01 17.28 6.72
N GLU A 34 26.97 17.83 7.94
CA GLU A 34 28.03 18.72 8.44
C GLU A 34 29.36 17.98 8.65
N LEU A 35 29.33 16.77 9.20
CA LEU A 35 30.53 15.94 9.38
C LEU A 35 31.18 15.58 8.02
N LEU A 36 30.37 15.23 7.02
CA LEU A 36 30.87 14.93 5.67
C LEU A 36 31.42 16.17 4.94
N LYS A 37 30.95 17.38 5.26
CA LYS A 37 31.56 18.63 4.75
C LYS A 37 32.93 18.89 5.38
N GLN A 38 33.08 18.60 6.67
CA GLN A 38 34.34 18.77 7.43
C GLN A 38 35.39 17.74 7.03
N GLY A 39 34.98 16.59 6.49
CA GLY A 39 35.86 15.60 5.86
C GLY A 39 36.37 14.50 6.80
N ASP A 40 36.20 14.67 8.12
CA ASP A 40 36.52 13.64 9.11
C ASP A 40 35.23 13.14 9.78
N VAL A 41 34.83 11.91 9.44
CA VAL A 41 33.76 11.20 10.13
C VAL A 41 34.37 10.04 10.90
N THR A 42 34.19 10.05 12.22
CA THR A 42 34.65 8.97 13.08
C THR A 42 33.77 7.72 12.90
N GLU A 43 34.34 6.56 13.21
CA GLU A 43 33.59 5.29 13.17
C GLU A 43 32.42 5.28 14.16
N GLU A 44 32.52 6.01 15.27
CA GLU A 44 31.43 6.13 16.24
C GLU A 44 30.28 7.00 15.73
N GLU A 45 30.57 8.09 15.02
CA GLU A 45 29.56 8.93 14.36
C GLU A 45 28.86 8.17 13.22
N ALA A 46 29.64 7.47 12.39
CA ALA A 46 29.11 6.62 11.34
C ALA A 46 28.16 5.55 11.91
N ARG A 47 28.57 4.83 12.96
CA ARG A 47 27.72 3.81 13.60
C ARG A 47 26.44 4.39 14.19
N ARG A 48 26.51 5.56 14.85
CA ARG A 48 25.33 6.24 15.41
C ARG A 48 24.34 6.68 14.33
N TYR A 49 24.85 7.20 13.21
CA TYR A 49 24.03 7.56 12.07
C TYR A 49 23.36 6.34 11.44
N LEU A 50 24.15 5.29 11.14
CA LEU A 50 23.63 4.04 10.56
C LEU A 50 22.58 3.38 11.44
N ALA A 51 22.76 3.36 12.76
CA ALA A 51 21.76 2.86 13.69
C ALA A 51 20.45 3.66 13.61
N THR A 52 20.54 4.99 13.56
CA THR A 52 19.35 5.86 13.46
C THR A 52 18.63 5.70 12.12
N VAL A 53 19.36 5.62 11.01
CA VAL A 53 18.81 5.30 9.68
C VAL A 53 18.07 3.96 9.71
N ASN A 54 18.74 2.92 10.21
CA ASN A 54 18.18 1.56 10.26
C ASN A 54 16.90 1.51 11.10
N ASP A 55 16.90 2.12 12.28
CA ASP A 55 15.73 2.16 13.16
C ASP A 55 14.55 2.89 12.49
N TYR A 56 14.81 4.02 11.84
CA TYR A 56 13.79 4.81 11.15
C TYR A 56 13.15 4.01 10.00
N PHE A 57 13.96 3.47 9.09
CA PHE A 57 13.45 2.78 7.91
C PHE A 57 12.83 1.41 8.23
N LYS A 58 13.30 0.70 9.27
CA LYS A 58 12.62 -0.51 9.76
C LYS A 58 11.23 -0.21 10.33
N GLY A 59 11.10 0.89 11.06
CA GLY A 59 9.79 1.34 11.55
C GLY A 59 8.85 1.65 10.41
N PHE A 60 9.34 2.42 9.43
CA PHE A 60 8.59 2.79 8.23
C PHE A 60 8.17 1.59 7.38
N GLU A 61 9.08 0.64 7.16
CA GLU A 61 8.77 -0.60 6.43
C GLU A 61 7.69 -1.42 7.14
N ARG A 62 7.77 -1.57 8.46
CA ARG A 62 6.75 -2.28 9.25
C ARG A 62 5.38 -1.62 9.13
N GLU A 63 5.34 -0.30 9.18
CA GLU A 63 4.09 0.47 9.03
C GLU A 63 3.48 0.26 7.65
N ILE A 64 4.27 0.39 6.59
CA ILE A 64 3.81 0.15 5.21
C ILE A 64 3.29 -1.27 5.05
N ARG A 65 4.02 -2.29 5.55
CA ARG A 65 3.57 -3.68 5.47
C ARG A 65 2.24 -3.90 6.19
N GLY A 66 2.07 -3.31 7.38
CA GLY A 66 0.82 -3.37 8.12
C GLY A 66 -0.34 -2.69 7.37
N HIS A 67 -0.07 -1.53 6.77
CA HIS A 67 -1.04 -0.81 5.95
C HIS A 67 -1.45 -1.63 4.73
N LEU A 68 -0.49 -2.20 3.99
CA LEU A 68 -0.76 -3.06 2.83
C LEU A 68 -1.61 -4.26 3.21
N HIS A 69 -1.25 -4.98 4.28
CA HIS A 69 -2.04 -6.11 4.76
C HIS A 69 -3.49 -5.72 5.11
N SER A 70 -3.67 -4.56 5.73
CA SER A 70 -5.02 -4.04 6.03
C SER A 70 -5.80 -3.70 4.76
N LEU A 71 -5.16 -3.08 3.77
CA LEU A 71 -5.77 -2.80 2.47
C LEU A 71 -6.16 -4.09 1.75
N ASP A 72 -5.29 -5.09 1.73
CA ASP A 72 -5.56 -6.40 1.10
C ASP A 72 -6.79 -7.07 1.73
N GLY A 73 -6.90 -7.05 3.06
CA GLY A 73 -8.09 -7.57 3.76
C GLY A 73 -9.38 -6.82 3.40
N ARG A 74 -9.31 -5.48 3.25
CA ARG A 74 -10.46 -4.66 2.83
C ARG A 74 -10.84 -4.93 1.38
N LEU A 75 -9.86 -5.08 0.48
CA LEU A 75 -10.06 -5.42 -0.92
C LEU A 75 -10.69 -6.82 -1.06
N ALA A 76 -10.18 -7.81 -0.33
CA ALA A 76 -10.75 -9.15 -0.31
C ALA A 76 -12.24 -9.14 0.11
N LYS A 77 -12.59 -8.37 1.14
CA LYS A 77 -13.98 -8.20 1.57
C LYS A 77 -14.84 -7.54 0.50
N ALA A 78 -14.33 -6.49 -0.16
CA ALA A 78 -15.05 -5.82 -1.24
C ALA A 78 -15.29 -6.75 -2.44
N TYR A 79 -14.29 -7.56 -2.81
CA TYR A 79 -14.43 -8.55 -3.88
C TYR A 79 -15.46 -9.62 -3.55
N GLN A 80 -15.51 -10.10 -2.31
CA GLN A 80 -16.54 -11.07 -1.91
C GLN A 80 -17.96 -10.49 -2.06
N VAL A 81 -18.15 -9.23 -1.64
CA VAL A 81 -19.45 -8.55 -1.80
C VAL A 81 -19.80 -8.40 -3.28
N GLN A 82 -18.86 -7.94 -4.12
CA GLN A 82 -19.07 -7.81 -5.56
C GLN A 82 -19.42 -9.15 -6.21
N PHE A 83 -18.74 -10.23 -5.82
CA PHE A 83 -19.01 -11.58 -6.31
C PHE A 83 -20.45 -12.01 -5.98
N ASN A 84 -20.87 -11.87 -4.73
CA ASN A 84 -22.23 -12.22 -4.30
C ASN A 84 -23.29 -11.40 -5.05
N LEU A 85 -23.11 -10.09 -5.14
CA LEU A 85 -24.04 -9.21 -5.86
C LEU A 85 -24.13 -9.54 -7.35
N THR A 86 -23.02 -9.97 -7.96
CA THR A 86 -23.00 -10.42 -9.36
C THR A 86 -23.84 -11.67 -9.55
N ALA A 87 -23.69 -12.66 -8.65
CA ALA A 87 -24.51 -13.87 -8.68
C ALA A 87 -26.01 -13.58 -8.44
N GLU A 88 -26.33 -12.71 -7.48
CA GLU A 88 -27.72 -12.28 -7.24
C GLU A 88 -28.34 -11.60 -8.45
N ARG A 89 -27.55 -10.73 -9.13
CA ARG A 89 -27.97 -10.08 -10.37
C ARG A 89 -28.27 -11.10 -11.47
N GLU A 90 -27.40 -12.10 -11.66
CA GLU A 90 -27.61 -13.15 -12.67
C GLU A 90 -28.90 -13.93 -12.41
N VAL A 91 -29.15 -14.32 -11.16
CA VAL A 91 -30.40 -14.98 -10.78
C VAL A 91 -31.62 -14.09 -11.05
N ALA A 92 -31.55 -12.79 -10.72
CA ALA A 92 -32.63 -11.86 -10.98
C ALA A 92 -32.92 -11.71 -12.49
N VAL A 93 -31.87 -11.66 -13.33
CA VAL A 93 -32.00 -11.61 -14.79
C VAL A 93 -32.69 -12.87 -15.31
N GLN A 94 -32.28 -14.06 -14.85
CA GLN A 94 -32.90 -15.33 -15.24
C GLN A 94 -34.37 -15.39 -14.83
N ARG A 95 -34.70 -14.97 -13.60
CA ARG A 95 -36.09 -14.90 -13.11
C ARG A 95 -36.93 -13.96 -13.96
N MET A 96 -36.40 -12.79 -14.30
CA MET A 96 -37.10 -11.83 -15.16
C MET A 96 -37.38 -12.42 -16.55
N ALA A 97 -36.42 -13.12 -17.14
CA ALA A 97 -36.61 -13.78 -18.44
C ALA A 97 -37.70 -14.86 -18.37
N ALA A 98 -37.66 -15.72 -17.34
CA ALA A 98 -38.68 -16.76 -17.13
C ALA A 98 -40.09 -16.15 -16.92
N THR A 99 -40.20 -15.12 -16.08
CA THR A 99 -41.48 -14.42 -15.86
C THR A 99 -42.02 -13.82 -17.16
N ARG A 100 -41.18 -13.20 -17.98
CA ARG A 100 -41.59 -12.67 -19.29
C ARG A 100 -42.09 -13.77 -20.23
N ALA A 101 -41.43 -14.92 -20.24
CA ALA A 101 -41.86 -16.06 -21.05
C ALA A 101 -43.24 -16.59 -20.61
N VAL A 102 -43.49 -16.69 -19.30
CA VAL A 102 -44.80 -17.09 -18.76
C VAL A 102 -45.89 -16.09 -19.13
N ILE A 103 -45.62 -14.78 -18.98
CA ILE A 103 -46.58 -13.73 -19.37
C ILE A 103 -46.92 -13.83 -20.86
N ALA A 104 -45.91 -14.01 -21.72
CA ALA A 104 -46.13 -14.15 -23.16
C ALA A 104 -46.97 -15.40 -23.49
N ALA A 105 -46.67 -16.55 -22.88
CA ALA A 105 -47.45 -17.77 -23.08
C ALA A 105 -48.91 -17.62 -22.59
N ALA A 106 -49.13 -16.99 -21.44
CA ALA A 106 -50.47 -16.76 -20.91
C ALA A 106 -51.33 -15.88 -21.85
N ALA A 107 -50.74 -14.86 -22.47
CA ALA A 107 -51.43 -14.04 -23.47
C ALA A 107 -51.88 -14.87 -24.68
N THR A 108 -51.02 -15.75 -25.21
CA THR A 108 -51.39 -16.61 -26.36
C THR A 108 -52.53 -17.58 -26.06
N VAL A 109 -52.61 -18.09 -24.82
CA VAL A 109 -53.70 -18.99 -24.40
C VAL A 109 -55.01 -18.21 -24.25
N GLY A 110 -54.97 -16.99 -23.70
CA GLY A 110 -56.15 -16.13 -23.56
C GLY A 110 -56.74 -15.69 -24.89
N ASP A 111 -55.90 -15.37 -25.88
CA ASP A 111 -56.33 -14.96 -27.22
C ASP A 111 -56.94 -16.14 -28.02
N ALA A 112 -56.50 -17.38 -27.76
CA ALA A 112 -57.04 -18.57 -28.43
C ALA A 112 -58.42 -19.02 -27.90
N GLN A 113 -58.91 -18.41 -26.81
CA GLN A 113 -60.19 -18.72 -26.19
C GLN A 113 -61.32 -17.71 -26.53
N GLN A 114 -61.04 -16.72 -27.38
CA GLN A 114 -62.00 -15.72 -27.89
C GLN A 114 -62.32 -15.98 -29.36
#